data_AF-A0AB37SAT3-F1
#
_entry.id   AF-A0AB37SAT3-F1
#
_cell.length_a   1.000
_cell.length_b   1.000
_cell.length_c   1.000
_cell.angle_alpha   90.00
_cell.angle_beta   90.00
_cell.angle_gamma   90.00
#
_symmetry.space_group_name_H-M   'P 1'
#
loop_
_entity.id
_entity.type
_entity.pdbx_description
1 polymer ?
#
loop_
_entity_poly.entity_id
_entity_poly.type
_entity_poly.pdbx_seq_one_letter_code
_entity_poly.pdbx_strand_id
1 'polypeptide(L)'
;MLRFDEVGRAKTRQNATRSCRRGHGRSPRFKAPFLEAYAAGTAHRPEIAFGNVVADVLERCDPDYRRTNFCGLVLGSKWAE
;
A
#
# COMPACT_ATOMS: atom_id res chain seq x y z
N MET A 1 -35.94 3.48 -17.94
CA MET A 1 -36.22 3.36 -16.49
C MET A 1 -35.38 2.21 -15.94
N LEU A 2 -34.16 2.50 -15.47
CA LEU A 2 -33.31 1.55 -14.74
C LEU A 2 -33.28 2.05 -13.29
N ARG A 3 -33.97 1.35 -12.39
CA ARG A 3 -33.93 1.65 -10.95
C ARG A 3 -32.69 0.97 -10.38
N PHE A 4 -31.68 1.78 -10.08
CA PHE A 4 -30.42 1.34 -9.49
C PHE A 4 -30.68 0.72 -8.10
N ASP A 5 -30.50 -0.59 -7.98
CA ASP A 5 -30.41 -1.33 -6.71
C ASP A 5 -29.09 -1.04 -5.97
N GLU A 6 -28.80 0.24 -5.76
CA GLU A 6 -27.57 0.73 -5.13
C GLU A 6 -27.52 0.35 -3.63
N VAL A 7 -28.69 0.25 -3.02
CA VAL A 7 -28.87 -0.08 -1.60
C VAL A 7 -28.54 -1.55 -1.31
N GLY A 8 -28.77 -2.46 -2.26
CA GLY A 8 -28.47 -3.90 -2.12
C GLY A 8 -26.96 -4.18 -2.11
N ARG A 9 -26.21 -3.55 -3.03
CA ARG A 9 -24.75 -3.72 -3.14
C ARG A 9 -24.00 -3.15 -1.92
N ALA A 10 -24.49 -2.05 -1.36
CA ALA A 10 -23.89 -1.43 -0.17
C ALA A 10 -24.06 -2.28 1.11
N LYS A 11 -25.24 -2.88 1.31
CA LYS A 11 -25.54 -3.74 2.48
C LYS A 11 -24.73 -5.04 2.47
N THR A 12 -24.59 -5.68 1.31
CA THR A 12 -23.80 -6.93 1.18
C THR A 12 -22.31 -6.70 1.49
N ARG A 13 -21.73 -5.58 1.04
CA ARG A 13 -20.34 -5.20 1.36
C ARG A 13 -20.12 -4.98 2.86
N GLN A 14 -21.04 -4.28 3.54
CA GLN A 14 -20.92 -4.03 4.98
C GLN A 14 -20.99 -5.33 5.81
N ASN A 15 -21.84 -6.29 5.41
CA ASN A 15 -21.96 -7.57 6.09
C ASN A 15 -20.73 -8.47 5.91
N ALA A 16 -20.15 -8.48 4.71
CA ALA A 16 -18.89 -9.19 4.44
C ALA A 16 -17.71 -8.60 5.24
N THR A 17 -17.59 -7.28 5.31
CA THR A 17 -16.52 -6.63 6.10
C THR A 17 -16.65 -6.95 7.59
N ARG A 18 -17.88 -7.01 8.13
CA ARG A 18 -18.13 -7.37 9.53
C ARG A 18 -17.77 -8.81 9.85
N SER A 19 -18.06 -9.78 8.97
CA SER A 19 -17.72 -11.19 9.21
C SER A 19 -16.20 -11.42 9.22
N CYS A 20 -15.46 -10.81 8.28
CA CYS A 20 -14.01 -10.89 8.25
C CYS A 20 -13.35 -10.36 9.54
N ARG A 21 -13.88 -9.26 10.11
CA ARG A 21 -13.35 -8.65 11.35
C ARG A 21 -13.57 -9.52 12.59
N ARG A 22 -14.63 -10.33 12.62
CA ARG A 22 -14.95 -11.23 13.75
C ARG A 22 -14.10 -12.51 13.73
N GLY A 23 -13.73 -13.02 12.55
CA GLY A 23 -12.85 -14.19 12.43
C GLY A 23 -11.35 -13.89 12.54
N HIS A 24 -10.95 -12.64 12.22
CA HIS A 24 -9.56 -12.20 12.26
C HIS A 24 -9.47 -10.93 13.13
N GLY A 25 -9.58 -11.11 14.44
CA GLY A 25 -9.37 -10.03 15.40
C GLY A 25 -7.95 -9.50 15.24
N ARG A 26 -7.78 -8.37 14.54
CA ARG A 26 -6.48 -7.71 14.45
C ARG A 26 -6.06 -7.31 15.86
N SER A 27 -4.89 -7.76 16.29
CA SER A 27 -4.36 -7.40 17.62
C SER A 27 -4.36 -5.88 17.78
N PRO A 28 -4.45 -5.34 19.01
CA PRO A 28 -4.41 -3.90 19.26
C PRO A 28 -3.19 -3.19 18.65
N ARG A 29 -2.15 -3.95 18.26
CA ARG A 29 -0.92 -3.44 17.66
C ARG A 29 -0.68 -3.84 16.21
N PHE A 30 -1.65 -4.40 15.47
CA PHE A 30 -1.45 -4.95 14.13
C PHE A 30 -0.66 -4.06 13.14
N LYS A 31 -0.85 -2.73 13.18
CA LYS A 31 -0.31 -1.82 12.16
C LYS A 31 1.22 -1.82 12.09
N ALA A 32 1.92 -1.77 13.23
CA ALA A 32 3.37 -1.68 13.23
C ALA A 32 4.04 -3.00 12.78
N PRO A 33 3.69 -4.17 13.34
CA PRO A 33 4.21 -5.46 12.87
C PRO A 33 3.83 -5.76 11.42
N PHE A 34 2.68 -5.28 10.94
CA PHE A 34 2.32 -5.40 9.53
C PHE A 34 3.32 -4.63 8.63
N LEU A 35 3.65 -3.38 8.99
CA LEU A 35 4.62 -2.58 8.21
C LEU A 35 6.01 -3.20 8.27
N GLU A 36 6.45 -3.69 9.43
CA GLU A 36 7.72 -4.39 9.58
C GLU A 36 7.79 -5.66 8.72
N ALA A 37 6.74 -6.50 8.75
CA ALA A 37 6.68 -7.70 7.93
C ALA A 37 6.63 -7.37 6.42
N TYR A 38 5.93 -6.30 6.04
CA TYR A 38 5.87 -5.84 4.66
C TYR A 38 7.23 -5.30 4.17
N ALA A 39 7.95 -4.55 5.02
CA ALA A 39 9.31 -4.10 4.75
C ALA A 39 10.27 -5.29 4.58
N ALA A 40 10.25 -6.24 5.54
CA ALA A 40 11.08 -7.43 5.47
C ALA A 40 10.82 -8.26 4.20
N GLY A 41 9.56 -8.37 3.77
CA GLY A 41 9.18 -9.05 2.54
C GLY A 41 9.67 -8.36 1.26
N THR A 42 9.93 -7.06 1.30
CA THR A 42 10.31 -6.26 0.12
C THR A 42 11.78 -5.82 0.11
N ALA A 43 12.48 -5.93 1.24
CA ALA A 43 13.87 -5.52 1.42
C ALA A 43 14.87 -6.19 0.45
N HIS A 44 14.55 -7.38 -0.07
CA HIS A 44 15.40 -8.08 -1.05
C HIS A 44 15.33 -7.51 -2.48
N ARG A 45 14.33 -6.67 -2.78
CA ARG A 45 14.06 -6.07 -4.10
C ARG A 45 13.60 -4.61 -3.95
N PRO A 46 14.38 -3.72 -3.31
CA PRO A 46 13.93 -2.37 -2.99
C PRO A 46 13.61 -1.53 -4.24
N GLU A 47 14.17 -1.89 -5.40
CA GLU A 47 13.92 -1.21 -6.67
C GLU A 47 12.46 -1.26 -7.14
N ILE A 48 11.69 -2.28 -6.74
CA ILE A 48 10.26 -2.39 -7.11
C ILE A 48 9.38 -1.40 -6.34
N ALA A 49 9.92 -0.75 -5.32
CA ALA A 49 9.20 0.22 -4.52
C ALA A 49 8.99 1.56 -5.26
N PHE A 50 9.67 1.75 -6.39
CA PHE A 50 9.57 2.98 -7.16
C PHE A 50 8.14 3.27 -7.60
N GLY A 51 7.64 4.46 -7.23
CA GLY A 51 6.31 4.94 -7.63
C GLY A 51 5.13 4.30 -6.90
N ASN A 52 5.34 3.53 -5.83
CA ASN A 52 4.25 2.92 -5.07
C ASN A 52 4.43 3.04 -3.54
N VAL A 53 3.44 2.55 -2.79
CA VAL A 53 3.38 2.65 -1.32
C VAL A 53 4.50 1.90 -0.61
N VAL A 54 5.17 0.93 -1.27
CA VAL A 54 6.28 0.19 -0.67
C VAL A 54 7.43 1.15 -0.36
N ALA A 55 7.61 2.23 -1.12
CA ALA A 55 8.61 3.25 -0.83
C ALA A 55 8.38 3.92 0.54
N ASP A 56 7.12 4.13 0.93
CA ASP A 56 6.77 4.67 2.26
C ASP A 56 7.08 3.68 3.37
N VAL A 57 6.85 2.39 3.10
CA VAL A 57 7.12 1.32 4.07
C VAL A 57 8.62 1.15 4.28
N LEU A 58 9.41 1.10 3.20
CA LEU A 58 10.86 0.95 3.27
C LEU A 58 11.52 2.18 3.88
N GLU A 59 11.15 3.40 3.51
CA GLU A 59 11.72 4.62 4.12
C GLU A 59 11.47 4.71 5.63
N ARG A 60 10.36 4.13 6.11
CA ARG A 60 10.07 4.08 7.54
C ARG A 60 10.89 3.01 8.28
N CYS A 61 11.08 1.85 7.65
CA CYS A 61 11.57 0.65 8.33
C CYS A 61 13.06 0.37 8.09
N ASP A 62 13.63 0.90 7.01
CA ASP A 62 15.02 0.70 6.61
C ASP A 62 15.76 2.06 6.61
N PRO A 63 16.70 2.29 7.54
CA PRO A 63 17.43 3.55 7.63
C PRO A 63 18.41 3.77 6.46
N ASP A 64 18.78 2.73 5.73
CA ASP A 64 19.69 2.77 4.60
C ASP A 64 18.95 2.91 3.26
N TYR A 65 17.66 2.60 3.23
CA TYR A 65 16.84 2.81 2.04
C TYR A 65 16.77 4.30 1.66
N ARG A 66 16.98 4.56 0.37
CA ARG A 66 16.86 5.90 -0.23
C ARG A 66 15.90 5.81 -1.40
N ARG A 67 14.82 6.60 -1.34
CA ARG A 67 13.88 6.69 -2.44
C ARG A 67 14.55 7.26 -3.69
N THR A 68 14.25 6.67 -4.83
CA THR A 68 14.61 7.22 -6.12
C THR A 68 13.82 8.51 -6.39
N ASN A 69 14.52 9.60 -6.71
CA ASN A 69 13.91 10.86 -7.09
C ASN A 69 13.49 10.84 -8.57
N PHE A 70 12.21 10.61 -8.84
CA PHE A 70 11.66 10.58 -10.20
C PHE A 70 11.92 11.88 -10.97
N CYS A 71 11.60 13.05 -10.38
CA CYS A 71 11.79 14.33 -11.06
C CYS A 71 13.27 14.58 -11.41
N GLY A 72 14.19 14.20 -10.51
CA GLY A 72 15.62 14.27 -10.78
C GLY A 72 16.05 13.40 -11.96
N LEU A 73 15.47 12.20 -12.11
CA LEU A 73 15.72 11.34 -13.28
C LEU A 73 15.19 11.95 -14.58
N VAL A 74 13.99 12.54 -14.55
CA VAL A 74 13.39 13.18 -15.74
C VAL A 74 14.22 14.40 -16.16
N LEU A 75 14.55 15.29 -15.22
CA LEU A 75 15.34 16.50 -15.49
C LEU A 75 16.80 16.19 -15.89
N GLY A 76 17.34 15.04 -15.46
CA GLY A 76 18.66 14.56 -15.87
C GLY A 76 18.67 13.70 -17.14
N SER A 77 17.51 13.49 -17.77
CA SER A 77 17.41 12.66 -18.97
C SER A 77 18.02 13.34 -20.20
N LYS A 78 18.44 12.54 -21.20
CA LYS A 78 19.05 13.06 -22.44
C LYS A 78 18.02 13.52 -23.47
N TRP A 79 16.75 13.68 -23.10
CA TRP A 79 15.75 14.09 -24.06
C TRP A 79 16.01 15.53 -24.48
N ALA A 80 15.86 15.80 -25.78
CA ALA A 80 15.85 17.16 -26.26
C ALA A 80 14.51 17.81 -25.86
N GLU A 81 14.58 19.07 -25.46
CA GLU A 81 13.41 19.93 -25.19
C GLU A 81 12.55 20.15 -26.45
#